data_AF-A0A9E0ULS9-F1
#
_entry.id   AF-A0A9E0ULS9-F1
#
_cell.length_a   1.000
_cell.length_b   1.000
_cell.length_c   1.000
_cell.angle_alpha   90.00
_cell.angle_beta   90.00
_cell.angle_gamma   90.00
#
_symmetry.space_group_name_H-M   'P 1'
#
loop_
_entity.id
_entity.type
_entity.pdbx_description
1 polymer ?
#
loop_
_entity_poly.entity_id
_entity_poly.type
_entity_poly.pdbx_seq_one_letter_code
_entity_poly.pdbx_strand_id
1 'polypeptide(L)' 'MTISLRVLLGYFLIVGLAAYFVLNVFSEEVRPGVRQTMEETLIDSAQVLAELAAPDFKAGRIGSGSFA' A
#
# COMPACT_ATOMS: atom_id res chain seq x y z
N MET A 1 21.25 41.43 14.87
CA MET A 1 20.50 40.56 13.93
C MET A 1 20.04 41.41 12.75
N THR A 2 20.41 41.06 11.53
CA THR A 2 19.94 41.78 10.33
C THR A 2 18.49 41.41 10.04
N ILE A 3 17.72 42.34 9.48
CA ILE A 3 16.29 42.12 9.18
C ILE A 3 16.10 40.92 8.24
N SER A 4 17.06 40.70 7.34
CA SER A 4 17.11 39.60 6.37
C SER A 4 17.14 38.22 7.05
N LEU A 5 17.87 38.07 8.16
CA LEU A 5 17.96 36.80 8.87
C LEU A 5 16.63 36.42 9.55
N ARG A 6 15.90 37.42 10.08
CA ARG A 6 14.57 37.20 10.68
C ARG A 6 13.54 36.75 9.66
N VAL A 7 13.55 37.37 8.48
CA VAL A 7 12.64 36.99 7.38
C VAL A 7 12.97 35.59 6.87
N LEU A 8 14.25 35.27 6.70
CA LEU A 8 14.69 33.94 6.29
C LEU A 8 14.27 32.86 7.30
N LEU A 9 14.44 33.11 8.59
CA LEU A 9 14.00 32.17 9.65
C LEU A 9 12.49 31.96 9.65
N GLY A 10 11.70 33.04 9.49
CA GLY A 10 10.24 32.94 9.40
C GLY A 10 9.79 32.09 8.20
N TYR A 11 10.37 32.36 7.02
CA TYR A 11 10.09 31.58 5.81
C TYR A 11 10.50 30.11 5.96
N PHE A 12 11.69 29.86 6.50
CA PHE A 12 12.19 28.51 6.74
C PHE A 12 11.28 27.71 7.68
N LEU A 13 10.77 28.33 8.75
CA LEU A 13 9.83 27.69 9.67
C LEU A 13 8.53 27.29 8.97
N ILE A 14 7.96 28.16 8.13
CA ILE A 14 6.72 27.88 7.40
C ILE A 14 6.93 26.71 6.42
N VAL A 15 8.00 26.76 5.62
CA VAL A 15 8.31 25.71 4.65
C VAL A 15 8.65 24.39 5.35
N GLY A 16 9.43 24.42 6.43
CA GLY A 16 9.77 23.24 7.22
C GLY A 16 8.53 22.60 7.84
N LEU A 17 7.61 23.40 8.37
CA LEU A 17 6.35 22.91 8.90
C LEU A 17 5.47 22.31 7.79
N ALA A 18 5.39 22.95 6.63
CA ALA A 18 4.65 22.41 5.48
C ALA A 18 5.24 21.06 5.03
N ALA A 19 6.57 20.96 4.91
CA ALA A 19 7.24 19.71 4.57
C ALA A 19 6.98 18.61 5.62
N TYR A 20 7.01 18.96 6.90
CA TYR A 20 6.67 18.04 7.99
C TYR A 20 5.24 17.50 7.86
N PHE A 21 4.25 18.37 7.62
CA PHE A 21 2.87 17.93 7.43
C PHE A 21 2.70 17.02 6.20
N VAL A 22 3.33 17.36 5.07
CA VAL A 22 3.29 16.52 3.86
C VAL A 22 3.83 15.13 4.15
N LEU A 23 4.99 15.03 4.80
CA LEU A 23 5.59 13.74 5.15
C LEU A 23 4.71 12.95 6.14
N ASN A 24 4.10 13.62 7.11
CA ASN A 24 3.23 12.96 8.08
C ASN A 24 1.97 12.39 7.43
N VAL A 25 1.28 13.19 6.62
CA VAL A 25 0.08 12.75 5.88
C VAL A 25 0.42 11.59 4.94
N PHE A 26 1.54 11.68 4.21
CA PHE A 26 1.98 10.58 3.35
C PHE A 26 2.24 9.30 4.15
N SER A 27 2.91 9.39 5.29
CA SER A 27 3.20 8.22 6.14
C SER A 27 1.93 7.55 6.67
N GLU A 28 0.93 8.36 7.05
CA GLU A 28 -0.37 7.89 7.51
C GLU A 28 -1.17 7.19 6.41
N GLU A 29 -1.07 7.64 5.16
CA GLU A 29 -1.78 7.05 4.02
C GLU A 29 -1.06 5.83 3.40
N VAL A 30 0.28 5.79 3.43
CA VAL A 30 1.08 4.71 2.83
C VAL A 30 0.85 3.38 3.54
N ARG A 31 0.80 3.35 4.88
CA ARG A 31 0.60 2.13 5.65
C ARG A 31 -0.73 1.41 5.32
N PRO A 32 -1.89 2.08 5.37
CA PRO A 32 -3.16 1.45 4.99
C PRO A 32 -3.18 1.11 3.49
N GLY A 33 -2.63 1.97 2.62
CA GLY A 33 -2.56 1.70 1.18
C GLY A 33 -1.81 0.41 0.84
N VAL A 34 -0.61 0.22 1.40
CA VAL A 34 0.17 -1.02 1.19
C VAL A 34 -0.58 -2.24 1.70
N ARG A 35 -1.21 -2.14 2.87
CA ARG A 35 -1.99 -3.26 3.42
C ARG A 35 -3.16 -3.62 2.50
N GLN A 36 -3.90 -2.63 2.01
CA GLN A 36 -5.02 -2.85 1.10
C GLN A 36 -4.57 -3.50 -0.21
N THR A 37 -3.48 -3.03 -0.81
CA THR A 37 -2.91 -3.65 -2.03
C THR A 37 -2.48 -5.09 -1.78
N MET A 38 -1.89 -5.38 -0.61
CA MET A 38 -1.53 -6.75 -0.25
C MET A 38 -2.76 -7.64 -0.06
N GLU A 39 -3.80 -7.13 0.60
CA GLU A 39 -5.08 -7.84 0.76
C GLU A 39 -5.71 -8.15 -0.61
N GLU A 40 -5.75 -7.17 -1.52
CA GLU A 40 -6.25 -7.32 -2.88
C GLU A 40 -5.44 -8.35 -3.68
N THR A 41 -4.11 -8.26 -3.64
CA THR A 41 -3.21 -9.21 -4.34
C THR A 41 -3.38 -10.64 -3.82
N LEU A 42 -3.58 -10.81 -2.51
CA LEU A 42 -3.81 -12.12 -1.91
C LEU A 42 -5.15 -12.71 -2.35
N ILE A 43 -6.19 -11.87 -2.40
CA ILE A 43 -7.53 -12.26 -2.88
C ILE A 43 -7.46 -12.67 -4.35
N ASP A 44 -6.80 -11.88 -5.21
CA ASP A 44 -6.63 -12.19 -6.62
C ASP A 44 -5.88 -13.51 -6.83
N SER A 45 -4.83 -13.74 -6.03
CA SER A 45 -4.09 -15.01 -6.06
C SER A 45 -4.99 -16.19 -5.67
N ALA A 46 -5.78 -16.04 -4.61
CA ALA A 46 -6.73 -17.07 -4.17
C ALA A 46 -7.82 -17.34 -5.23
N GLN A 47 -8.32 -16.29 -5.88
CA GLN A 47 -9.30 -16.38 -6.96
C GLN A 47 -8.75 -17.19 -8.15
N VAL A 48 -7.53 -16.87 -8.60
CA VAL A 48 -6.85 -17.60 -9.69
C VAL A 48 -6.61 -19.06 -9.32
N LEU A 49 -6.15 -19.34 -8.09
CA LEU A 49 -5.97 -20.71 -7.61
C LEU A 49 -7.30 -21.47 -7.55
N ALA A 50 -8.38 -20.81 -7.13
CA ALA A 50 -9.72 -21.41 -7.08
C ALA A 50 -10.23 -21.75 -8.49
N GLU A 51 -10.03 -20.86 -9.48
CA GLU A 51 -10.39 -21.12 -10.87
C GLU A 51 -9.60 -22.31 -11.44
N LEU A 52 -8.32 -22.42 -11.11
CA LEU A 52 -7.48 -23.55 -11.53
C LEU A 52 -7.91 -24.88 -10.87
N ALA A 53 -8.34 -24.84 -9.60
CA ALA A 53 -8.81 -26.01 -8.86
C ALA A 53 -10.24 -26.45 -9.22
N ALA A 54 -11.07 -25.54 -9.74
CA ALA A 54 -12.50 -25.76 -9.95
C ALA A 54 -12.84 -26.98 -10.85
N PRO A 55 -12.12 -27.27 -11.95
CA PRO A 55 -12.39 -28.44 -12.78
C PRO A 55 -12.20 -29.77 -12.03
N ASP A 56 -11.08 -29.90 -11.30
CA ASP A 56 -10.75 -31.10 -10.56
C ASP A 56 -11.63 -31.27 -9.32
N PHE A 57 -12.04 -30.16 -8.70
CA PHE A 57 -13.05 -30.15 -7.63
C PHE A 57 -14.39 -30.67 -8.13
N LYS A 58 -14.89 -30.16 -9.27
CA LYS A 58 -16.13 -30.67 -9.90
C LYS A 58 -16.04 -32.13 -10.30
N ALA A 59 -14.87 -32.59 -10.73
CA ALA A 59 -14.65 -33.97 -11.12
C ALA A 59 -14.41 -34.92 -9.93
N GLY A 60 -14.37 -34.42 -8.68
CA GLY A 60 -14.08 -35.21 -7.48
C GLY A 60 -12.64 -35.74 -7.41
N ARG A 61 -11.69 -35.11 -8.12
CA ARG A 61 -10.30 -35.57 -8.29
C ARG A 61 -9.26 -34.55 -7.83
N ILE A 62 -9.56 -33.69 -6.85
CA ILE A 62 -8.60 -32.65 -6.37
C ILE A 62 -7.21 -33.19 -6.02
N GLY A 63 -7.09 -34.40 -5.49
CA GLY A 63 -5.81 -34.98 -5.07
C GLY A 63 -5.09 -35.82 -6.13
N SER A 64 -5.65 -35.94 -7.34
CA SER A 64 -5.08 -36.75 -8.42
C SER A 64 -5.32 -36.17 -9.83
N GLY A 65 -5.89 -34.97 -9.90
CA GLY A 65 -6.17 -34.23 -11.12
C GLY A 65 -4.99 -33.38 -11.57
N SER A 66 -5.21 -32.49 -12.53
CA SER A 66 -4.19 -31.59 -13.07
C SER A 66 -3.76 -30.47 -12.09
N PHE A 67 -4.55 -30.22 -11.05
CA PHE A 67 -4.31 -29.22 -10.00
C PHE A 67 -3.48 -29.77 -8.82
N ALA A 68 -3.42 -31.10 -8.65
CA ALA A 68 -2.69 -31.78 -7.57
C ALA A 68 -1.16 -31.72 -7.76
#